data_AF-P41260-F1
#
_entry.id   AF-P41260-F1
#
_cell.length_a   1.000
_cell.length_b   1.000
_cell.length_c   1.000
_cell.angle_alpha   90.00
_cell.angle_beta   90.00
_cell.angle_gamma   90.00
#
_symmetry.space_group_name_H-M   'P 1'
#
loop_
_entity.id
_entity.type
_entity.pdbx_description
1 polymer ?
#
loop_
_entity_poly.entity_id
_entity_poly.type
_entity_poly.pdbx_seq_one_letter_code
_entity_poly.pdbx_strand_id
1 'polypeptide(L)'
;MSLSAAQKDNVKSSWAKASAAWGTAGPEFFMALFDAHDDVFAKFSGLFKGAAKGTVKNTPEMAAQAQSFKGLVSNWVDNLDNAGALEGQCKTFAANHKARGISAGQLEAAFKVLAGFMKSYGGDEGAWTAVAGALMGMIRPNM
;
A
#
# COMPACT_ATOMS: atom_id res chain seq x y z
N MET A 1 -1.44 5.26 -18.86
CA MET A 1 -2.71 5.93 -18.51
C MET A 1 -2.38 7.26 -17.87
N SER A 2 -3.00 8.36 -18.30
CA SER A 2 -2.83 9.65 -17.64
C SER A 2 -3.79 9.74 -16.44
N LEU A 3 -3.26 10.14 -15.28
CA LEU A 3 -4.05 10.46 -14.09
C LEU A 3 -4.64 11.87 -14.24
N SER A 4 -5.94 12.03 -14.04
CA SER A 4 -6.56 13.36 -14.05
C SER A 4 -6.17 14.17 -12.80
N ALA A 5 -6.22 15.51 -12.89
CA ALA A 5 -5.96 16.39 -11.75
C ALA A 5 -6.92 16.08 -10.58
N ALA A 6 -8.22 15.91 -10.86
CA ALA A 6 -9.21 15.56 -9.86
C ALA A 6 -8.93 14.23 -9.15
N GLN A 7 -8.43 13.21 -9.87
CA GLN A 7 -8.03 11.94 -9.26
C GLN A 7 -6.85 12.13 -8.31
N LYS A 8 -5.82 12.88 -8.73
CA LYS A 8 -4.64 13.17 -7.90
C LYS A 8 -5.03 13.94 -6.64
N ASP A 9 -5.87 14.96 -6.76
CA ASP A 9 -6.30 15.78 -5.62
C ASP A 9 -7.15 15.00 -4.63
N ASN A 10 -8.03 14.11 -5.11
CA ASN A 10 -8.79 13.21 -4.24
C ASN A 10 -7.86 12.23 -3.49
N VAL A 11 -6.89 11.62 -4.18
CA VAL A 11 -5.94 10.70 -3.57
C VAL A 11 -5.08 11.43 -2.52
N LYS A 12 -4.54 12.62 -2.84
CA LYS A 12 -3.78 13.44 -1.89
C LYS A 12 -4.61 13.80 -0.65
N SER A 13 -5.85 14.27 -0.84
CA SER A 13 -6.71 14.72 0.26
C SER A 13 -7.19 13.57 1.15
N SER A 14 -7.59 12.44 0.55
CA SER A 14 -8.03 11.26 1.30
C SER A 14 -6.86 10.60 2.02
N TRP A 15 -5.67 10.53 1.39
CA TRP A 15 -4.46 10.05 2.03
C TRP A 15 -4.08 10.89 3.25
N ALA A 16 -4.17 12.23 3.18
CA ALA A 16 -3.90 13.09 4.32
C ALA A 16 -4.77 12.75 5.54
N LYS A 17 -6.07 12.47 5.32
CA LYS A 17 -7.00 12.05 6.38
C LYS A 17 -6.65 10.69 6.98
N ALA A 18 -6.39 9.68 6.14
CA ALA A 18 -5.98 8.36 6.61
C ALA A 18 -4.63 8.41 7.33
N SER A 19 -3.68 9.16 6.80
CA SER A 19 -2.34 9.38 7.35
C SER A 19 -2.41 9.96 8.77
N ALA A 20 -3.31 10.93 9.01
CA ALA A 20 -3.54 11.48 10.35
C ALA A 20 -4.13 10.44 11.32
N ALA A 21 -4.98 9.54 10.84
CA ALA A 21 -5.58 8.45 11.62
C ALA A 21 -4.75 7.16 11.66
N TRP A 22 -3.56 7.14 11.04
CA TRP A 22 -2.86 5.89 10.73
C TRP A 22 -2.39 5.08 11.95
N GLY A 23 -2.29 5.72 13.12
CA GLY A 23 -1.97 5.03 14.37
C GLY A 23 -2.95 3.89 14.70
N THR A 24 -4.22 4.03 14.33
CA THR A 24 -5.24 2.98 14.47
C THR A 24 -5.63 2.38 13.11
N ALA A 25 -5.73 3.21 12.08
CA ALA A 25 -6.15 2.78 10.75
C ALA A 25 -5.14 1.87 10.04
N GLY A 26 -3.83 2.05 10.31
CA GLY A 26 -2.78 1.25 9.69
C GLY A 26 -2.89 -0.23 10.03
N PRO A 27 -2.92 -0.62 11.32
CA PRO A 27 -3.19 -2.00 11.71
C PRO A 27 -4.51 -2.56 11.15
N GLU A 28 -5.57 -1.75 11.05
CA GLU A 28 -6.86 -2.18 10.48
C GLU A 28 -6.76 -2.49 8.98
N PHE A 29 -6.04 -1.66 8.22
CA PHE A 29 -5.74 -1.93 6.83
C PHE A 29 -4.99 -3.25 6.66
N PHE A 30 -3.94 -3.50 7.46
CA PHE A 30 -3.18 -4.75 7.37
C PHE A 30 -4.02 -5.98 7.73
N MET A 31 -4.88 -5.89 8.74
CA MET A 31 -5.78 -6.99 9.07
C MET A 31 -6.77 -7.26 7.93
N ALA A 32 -7.36 -6.23 7.33
CA ALA A 32 -8.24 -6.39 6.17
C ALA A 32 -7.51 -7.03 4.98
N LEU A 33 -6.25 -6.64 4.73
CA LEU A 33 -5.40 -7.23 3.70
C LEU A 33 -5.14 -8.72 3.99
N PHE A 34 -4.80 -9.07 5.22
CA PHE A 34 -4.51 -10.45 5.60
C PHE A 34 -5.75 -11.33 5.59
N ASP A 35 -6.92 -10.79 5.95
CA ASP A 35 -8.18 -11.52 5.88
C ASP A 35 -8.62 -11.79 4.44
N ALA A 36 -8.36 -10.84 3.52
CA ALA A 36 -8.66 -11.01 2.10
C ALA A 36 -7.67 -11.93 1.36
N HIS A 37 -6.41 -11.97 1.80
CA HIS A 37 -5.32 -12.65 1.09
C HIS A 37 -4.37 -13.39 2.06
N ASP A 38 -4.67 -14.67 2.33
CA ASP A 38 -3.85 -15.54 3.19
C ASP A 38 -2.40 -15.68 2.70
N ASP A 39 -2.21 -15.73 1.38
CA ASP A 39 -0.89 -15.85 0.76
C ASP A 39 -0.03 -14.60 0.98
N VAL A 40 -0.66 -13.43 1.16
CA VAL A 40 0.03 -12.20 1.56
C VAL A 40 0.45 -12.29 3.03
N PHE A 41 -0.44 -12.71 3.94
CA PHE A 41 -0.09 -12.88 5.36
C PHE A 41 1.08 -13.87 5.56
N ALA A 42 1.11 -14.96 4.79
CA ALA A 42 2.18 -15.96 4.86
C ALA A 42 3.60 -15.36 4.66
N LYS A 43 3.72 -14.29 3.86
CA LYS A 43 4.99 -13.58 3.62
C LYS A 43 5.50 -12.80 4.84
N PHE A 44 4.63 -12.56 5.83
CA PHE A 44 4.98 -11.89 7.09
C PHE A 44 5.26 -12.85 8.25
N SER A 45 5.22 -14.17 8.01
CA SER A 45 5.48 -15.19 9.05
C SER A 45 6.80 -14.97 9.81
N GLY A 46 7.86 -14.56 9.11
CA GLY A 46 9.15 -14.23 9.74
C GLY A 46 9.09 -12.99 10.64
N LEU A 47 8.37 -11.94 10.22
CA LEU A 47 8.16 -10.73 11.01
C LEU A 47 7.37 -11.04 12.29
N PHE A 48 6.30 -11.81 12.16
CA PHE A 48 5.42 -12.16 13.27
C PHE A 48 5.81 -13.45 13.99
N LYS A 49 6.99 -14.01 13.71
CA LYS A 49 7.54 -15.20 14.38
C LYS A 49 6.56 -16.39 14.40
N GLY A 50 5.80 -16.56 13.32
CA GLY A 50 4.80 -17.63 13.19
C GLY A 50 3.51 -17.45 14.00
N ALA A 51 3.26 -16.26 14.57
CA ALA A 51 2.01 -15.98 15.27
C ALA A 51 0.79 -16.14 14.35
N ALA A 52 -0.36 -16.51 14.93
CA ALA A 52 -1.61 -16.64 14.20
C ALA A 52 -2.12 -15.27 13.73
N LYS A 53 -2.77 -15.22 12.56
CA LYS A 53 -3.26 -13.97 11.94
C LYS A 53 -4.06 -13.10 12.91
N GLY A 54 -5.01 -13.69 13.64
CA GLY A 54 -5.88 -12.95 14.56
C GLY A 54 -5.17 -12.29 15.76
N THR A 55 -3.88 -12.59 15.99
CA THR A 55 -3.13 -12.08 17.16
C THR A 55 -2.15 -10.96 16.81
N VAL A 56 -1.99 -10.59 15.53
CA VAL A 56 -0.92 -9.66 15.14
C VAL A 56 -1.32 -8.18 15.16
N LYS A 57 -2.62 -7.84 15.22
CA LYS A 57 -3.10 -6.44 15.08
C LYS A 57 -2.42 -5.46 16.04
N ASN A 58 -2.23 -5.85 17.29
CA ASN A 58 -1.76 -4.94 18.35
C ASN A 58 -0.29 -5.16 18.73
N THR A 59 0.51 -5.80 17.87
CA THR A 59 1.92 -6.05 18.17
C THR A 59 2.80 -4.85 17.81
N PRO A 60 3.97 -4.68 18.47
CA PRO A 60 4.95 -3.67 18.07
C PRO A 60 5.40 -3.80 16.61
N GLU A 61 5.53 -5.03 16.12
CA GLU A 61 5.89 -5.32 14.74
C GLU A 61 4.83 -4.81 13.76
N MET A 62 3.54 -4.94 14.09
CA MET A 62 2.45 -4.40 13.27
C MET A 62 2.50 -2.86 13.24
N ALA A 63 2.73 -2.21 14.38
CA ALA A 63 2.86 -0.76 14.44
C ALA A 63 4.04 -0.25 13.57
N ALA A 64 5.19 -0.93 13.64
CA ALA A 64 6.37 -0.60 12.83
C ALA A 64 6.11 -0.83 11.32
N GLN A 65 5.44 -1.93 10.97
CA GLN A 65 5.09 -2.23 9.59
C GLN A 65 4.08 -1.22 9.02
N ALA A 66 3.08 -0.84 9.82
CA ALA A 66 2.11 0.19 9.46
C ALA A 66 2.79 1.53 9.17
N GLN A 67 3.75 1.94 9.99
CA GLN A 67 4.53 3.16 9.77
C GLN A 67 5.40 3.08 8.52
N SER A 68 6.03 1.92 8.26
CA SER A 68 6.87 1.72 7.08
C SER A 68 6.06 1.82 5.78
N PHE A 69 4.86 1.22 5.76
CA PHE A 69 3.94 1.33 4.63
C PHE A 69 3.49 2.78 4.40
N LYS A 70 3.08 3.47 5.47
CA LYS A 70 2.68 4.88 5.40
C LYS A 70 3.77 5.76 4.79
N GLY A 71 5.02 5.57 5.20
CA GLY A 71 6.14 6.37 4.68
C GLY A 71 6.28 6.27 3.16
N LEU A 72 6.21 5.06 2.61
CA LEU A 72 6.32 4.85 1.16
C LEU A 72 5.11 5.39 0.40
N VAL A 73 3.89 5.15 0.88
CA VAL A 73 2.68 5.65 0.22
C VAL A 73 2.63 7.18 0.22
N SER A 74 3.00 7.84 1.33
CA SER A 74 3.13 9.30 1.35
C SER A 74 4.10 9.81 0.29
N ASN A 75 5.27 9.20 0.18
CA ASN A 75 6.26 9.59 -0.84
C ASN A 75 5.71 9.47 -2.27
N TRP A 76 4.93 8.42 -2.57
CA TRP A 76 4.27 8.30 -3.87
C TRP A 76 3.19 9.36 -4.08
N VAL A 77 2.34 9.59 -3.08
CA VAL A 77 1.23 10.56 -3.16
C VAL A 77 1.75 11.99 -3.35
N ASP A 78 2.86 12.34 -2.70
CA ASP A 78 3.48 13.66 -2.83
C ASP A 78 4.15 13.88 -4.21
N ASN A 79 4.41 12.81 -4.96
CA ASN A 79 5.10 12.82 -6.25
C ASN A 79 4.22 12.41 -7.44
N LEU A 80 2.88 12.49 -7.34
CA LEU A 80 1.97 12.11 -8.43
C LEU A 80 2.14 12.89 -9.75
N ASP A 81 2.88 14.00 -9.73
CA ASP A 81 3.22 14.83 -10.89
C ASP A 81 4.69 14.66 -11.33
N ASN A 82 5.47 13.82 -10.64
CA ASN A 82 6.89 13.60 -10.87
C ASN A 82 7.19 12.13 -11.20
N ALA A 83 7.01 11.77 -12.48
CA ALA A 83 7.19 10.40 -12.95
C ALA A 83 8.60 9.84 -12.65
N GLY A 84 9.66 10.65 -12.80
CA GLY A 84 11.03 10.20 -12.52
C GLY A 84 11.25 9.85 -11.06
N ALA A 85 10.68 10.62 -10.13
CA ALA A 85 10.74 10.29 -8.69
C ALA A 85 9.95 9.01 -8.38
N LEU A 86 8.75 8.85 -8.96
CA LEU A 86 7.94 7.65 -8.79
C LEU A 86 8.65 6.40 -9.33
N GLU A 87 9.26 6.46 -10.51
CA GLU A 87 10.01 5.36 -11.09
C GLU A 87 11.18 4.91 -10.20
N GLY A 88 11.96 5.86 -9.67
CA GLY A 88 13.07 5.57 -8.76
C GLY A 88 12.60 4.86 -7.47
N GLN A 89 11.50 5.34 -6.89
CA GLN A 89 10.90 4.73 -5.70
C GLN A 89 10.30 3.35 -5.99
N CYS A 90 9.58 3.21 -7.12
CA CYS A 90 8.98 1.94 -7.55
C CYS A 90 10.03 0.87 -7.85
N LYS A 91 11.17 1.24 -8.43
CA LYS A 91 12.28 0.31 -8.70
C LYS A 91 12.86 -0.26 -7.40
N THR A 92 13.13 0.60 -6.42
CA THR A 92 13.63 0.17 -5.10
C THR A 92 12.61 -0.70 -4.37
N PHE A 93 11.34 -0.31 -4.41
CA PHE A 93 10.23 -1.08 -3.84
C PHE A 93 10.13 -2.48 -4.47
N ALA A 94 10.12 -2.57 -5.79
CA ALA A 94 10.01 -3.82 -6.54
C ALA A 94 11.17 -4.76 -6.23
N ALA A 95 12.42 -4.28 -6.28
CA ALA A 95 13.60 -5.09 -5.98
C ALA A 95 13.54 -5.71 -4.57
N ASN A 96 13.15 -4.91 -3.57
CA ASN A 96 13.02 -5.37 -2.19
C ASN A 96 11.92 -6.42 -2.00
N HIS A 97 10.79 -6.30 -2.71
CA HIS A 97 9.68 -7.24 -2.59
C HIS A 97 9.94 -8.52 -3.40
N LYS A 98 10.53 -8.39 -4.59
CA LYS A 98 10.98 -9.51 -5.42
C LYS A 98 11.99 -10.39 -4.69
N ALA A 99 12.95 -9.80 -3.99
CA ALA A 99 13.93 -10.54 -3.17
C ALA A 99 13.29 -11.37 -2.05
N ARG A 100 12.06 -11.04 -1.63
CA ARG A 100 11.26 -11.80 -0.65
C ARG A 100 10.32 -12.83 -1.31
N GLY A 101 10.44 -13.01 -2.62
CA GLY A 101 9.57 -13.88 -3.41
C GLY A 101 8.11 -13.43 -3.40
N ILE A 102 7.85 -12.12 -3.29
CA ILE A 102 6.50 -11.55 -3.40
C ILE A 102 6.21 -11.32 -4.89
N SER A 103 5.04 -11.73 -5.36
CA SER A 103 4.67 -11.61 -6.77
C SER A 103 4.04 -10.23 -7.08
N ALA A 104 4.07 -9.82 -8.35
CA ALA A 104 3.36 -8.61 -8.77
C ALA A 104 1.84 -8.67 -8.45
N GLY A 105 1.23 -9.87 -8.54
CA GLY A 105 -0.18 -10.06 -8.22
C GLY A 105 -0.50 -9.83 -6.73
N GLN A 106 0.42 -10.17 -5.83
CA GLN A 106 0.28 -9.89 -4.40
C GLN A 106 0.34 -8.39 -4.09
N LEU A 107 1.21 -7.65 -4.81
CA LEU A 107 1.28 -6.19 -4.70
C LEU A 107 -0.01 -5.54 -5.23
N GLU A 108 -0.52 -6.03 -6.35
CA GLU A 108 -1.78 -5.55 -6.94
C GLU A 108 -2.99 -5.82 -6.03
N ALA A 109 -3.04 -6.97 -5.37
CA ALA A 109 -4.04 -7.29 -4.36
C ALA A 109 -4.00 -6.29 -3.18
N ALA A 110 -2.80 -5.97 -2.67
CA ALA A 110 -2.64 -4.98 -1.61
C ALA A 110 -3.14 -3.58 -2.03
N PHE A 111 -2.85 -3.15 -3.25
CA PHE A 111 -3.37 -1.89 -3.78
C PHE A 111 -4.90 -1.89 -3.93
N LYS A 112 -5.49 -3.01 -4.35
CA LYS A 112 -6.95 -3.14 -4.46
C LYS A 112 -7.64 -3.02 -3.09
N VAL A 113 -7.09 -3.68 -2.06
CA VAL A 113 -7.58 -3.55 -0.68
C VAL A 113 -7.44 -2.11 -0.20
N LEU A 114 -6.30 -1.44 -0.48
CA LEU A 114 -6.10 -0.04 -0.12
C LEU A 114 -7.15 0.87 -0.77
N ALA A 115 -7.42 0.70 -2.08
CA ALA A 115 -8.40 1.52 -2.79
C ALA A 115 -9.80 1.43 -2.15
N GLY A 116 -10.23 0.23 -1.77
CA GLY A 116 -11.48 0.03 -1.04
C GLY A 116 -11.45 0.62 0.38
N PHE A 117 -10.35 0.44 1.10
CA PHE A 117 -10.16 0.96 2.47
C PHE A 117 -10.22 2.49 2.53
N MET A 118 -9.69 3.16 1.50
CA MET A 118 -9.61 4.63 1.45
C MET A 118 -10.97 5.32 1.31
N LYS A 119 -12.04 4.59 0.97
CA LYS A 119 -13.42 5.12 0.92
C LYS A 119 -13.86 5.69 2.27
N SER A 120 -13.45 5.08 3.38
CA SER A 120 -13.73 5.54 4.74
C SER A 120 -13.12 6.91 5.05
N TYR A 121 -12.16 7.37 4.25
CA TYR A 121 -11.50 8.67 4.37
C TYR A 121 -11.91 9.65 3.25
N GLY A 122 -12.98 9.36 2.53
CA GLY A 122 -13.46 10.15 1.38
C GLY A 122 -12.65 9.94 0.11
N GLY A 123 -11.89 8.85 0.02
CA GLY A 123 -11.20 8.45 -1.19
C GLY A 123 -12.18 7.90 -2.24
N ASP A 124 -12.04 8.36 -3.47
CA ASP A 124 -12.68 7.76 -4.62
C ASP A 124 -11.93 6.49 -5.01
N GLU A 125 -12.62 5.35 -4.96
CA GLU A 125 -12.03 4.03 -5.23
C GLU A 125 -11.47 3.96 -6.67
N GLY A 126 -12.11 4.65 -7.62
CA GLY A 126 -11.65 4.77 -9.00
C GLY A 126 -10.34 5.56 -9.13
N ALA A 127 -10.19 6.67 -8.40
CA ALA A 127 -8.98 7.47 -8.34
C ALA A 127 -7.81 6.69 -7.74
N TRP A 128 -8.03 5.99 -6.62
CA TRP A 128 -7.03 5.11 -6.03
C TRP A 128 -6.65 3.95 -6.95
N THR A 129 -7.63 3.35 -7.66
CA THR A 129 -7.38 2.31 -8.66
C THR A 129 -6.55 2.84 -9.82
N ALA A 130 -6.81 4.06 -10.31
CA ALA A 130 -6.03 4.68 -11.37
C ALA A 130 -4.58 4.94 -10.94
N VAL A 131 -4.37 5.43 -9.71
CA VAL A 131 -3.01 5.63 -9.15
C VAL A 131 -2.28 4.29 -9.01
N ALA A 132 -2.95 3.27 -8.46
CA ALA A 132 -2.39 1.93 -8.38
C ALA A 132 -2.00 1.38 -9.76
N GLY A 133 -2.84 1.56 -10.77
CA GLY A 133 -2.53 1.16 -12.15
C GLY A 133 -1.29 1.85 -12.72
N ALA A 134 -1.12 3.16 -12.45
CA ALA A 134 0.06 3.91 -12.86
C ALA A 134 1.33 3.39 -12.16
N LEU A 135 1.30 3.19 -10.84
CA LEU A 135 2.41 2.64 -10.06
C LEU A 135 2.76 1.21 -10.51
N MET A 136 1.75 0.34 -10.70
CA MET A 136 1.96 -1.02 -11.18
C MET A 136 2.56 -1.06 -12.59
N GLY A 137 2.28 -0.07 -13.44
CA GLY A 137 2.97 0.10 -14.72
C GLY A 137 4.49 0.29 -14.58
N MET A 138 4.94 0.92 -13.50
CA MET A 138 6.36 1.13 -13.17
C MET A 138 6.96 -0.07 -12.41
N ILE A 139 6.15 -0.75 -11.58
CA ILE A 139 6.59 -1.88 -10.74
C ILE A 139 6.73 -3.16 -11.56
N ARG A 140 5.75 -3.52 -12.40
CA ARG A 140 5.71 -4.83 -13.09
C ARG A 140 6.98 -5.18 -13.88
N PRO A 141 7.62 -4.27 -14.64
CA PRO A 141 8.86 -4.59 -15.35
C PRO A 141 10.04 -4.98 -14.44
N ASN A 142 9.96 -4.66 -13.15
CA ASN A 142 11.00 -4.91 -12.16
C ASN A 142 10.68 -6.11 -11.23
N MET A 143 9.50 -6.72 -11.36
CA MET A 143 9.08 -7.88 -10.56
C MET A 143 9.55 -9.21 -11.14
#